data_AF-A0A9C8I7A3-F1
#
_entry.id   AF-A0A9C8I7A3-F1
#
_cell.length_a   1.000
_cell.length_b   1.000
_cell.length_c   1.000
_cell.angle_alpha   90.00
_cell.angle_beta   90.00
_cell.angle_gamma   90.00
#
_symmetry.space_group_name_H-M   'P 1'
#
loop_
_entity.id
_entity.type
_entity.pdbx_description
1 polymer ?
#
loop_
_entity_poly.entity_id
_entity_poly.type
_entity_poly.pdbx_seq_one_letter_code
_entity_poly.pdbx_strand_id
1 'polypeptide(L)'
;MMKSYYVLVLTLVVFMMGLTACGGSGSPTLPSQPAADQPRLVSYTPDSWCGDQTIVNLIAGQNFDAGQVIVSNDEDYLYVDIVVDDPWVLIDNQVAVADSLDGIPQTRNGNPIPGKFPYTIGDPIPLNWECGTELYVAVHAVVQMLDENGEIIRTDTGWGEGPRFNNKQWAMYFMSTVQCCPKDILLPDVPVGYSIVPGTESYITSTLFDVPAGDYTVWDGEWLGWCADKYHYIYYPKNYTAMLYSTGSPHLFPNDSRLDQPWDKINYILNHKKGTAEDIQSAFWYYTDGETPTPIGQELIDEADEFGVGYKPGPGEWIAVICYVGPNVQITFIEVDP
;
A
#
# COMPACT_ATOMS: atom_id res chain seq x y z
N MET A 1 11.90 75.74 26.07
CA MET A 1 12.45 75.28 24.78
C MET A 1 12.72 73.79 24.92
N MET A 2 11.80 72.96 24.40
CA MET A 2 11.98 72.16 23.16
C MET A 2 13.06 71.07 23.28
N LYS A 3 12.61 69.81 23.43
CA LYS A 3 12.75 68.68 22.47
C LYS A 3 14.20 68.16 22.37
N SER A 4 14.49 66.88 22.60
CA SER A 4 14.02 65.79 21.75
C SER A 4 14.22 64.41 22.39
N TYR A 5 13.31 63.53 22.00
CA TYR A 5 13.20 62.11 22.28
C TYR A 5 14.22 61.29 21.50
N TYR A 6 14.74 60.23 22.11
CA TYR A 6 15.07 58.99 21.40
C TYR A 6 14.53 57.82 22.22
N VAL A 7 13.36 57.35 21.82
CA VAL A 7 12.77 56.08 22.24
C VAL A 7 13.51 54.98 21.49
N LEU A 8 14.27 54.17 22.23
CA LEU A 8 14.88 52.95 21.71
C LEU A 8 13.76 51.92 21.53
N VAL A 9 13.28 51.74 20.31
CA VAL A 9 12.32 50.69 19.94
C VAL A 9 13.09 49.37 19.90
N LEU A 10 13.04 48.62 21.01
CA LEU A 10 13.48 47.23 21.06
C LEU A 10 12.29 46.36 20.66
N THR A 11 12.09 46.14 19.35
CA THR A 11 11.17 45.12 18.84
C THR A 11 11.74 43.75 19.15
N LEU A 12 11.37 43.21 20.32
CA LEU A 12 11.56 41.81 20.65
C LEU A 12 10.54 41.02 19.81
N VAL A 13 10.99 40.50 18.67
CA VAL A 13 10.24 39.53 17.88
C VAL A 13 10.16 38.26 18.73
N VAL A 14 8.99 38.04 19.33
CA VAL A 14 8.63 36.74 19.89
C VAL A 14 8.50 35.81 18.70
N PHE A 15 9.57 35.05 18.44
CA PHE A 15 9.54 33.91 17.54
C PHE A 15 8.65 32.86 18.23
N MET A 16 7.34 32.91 17.97
CA MET A 16 6.48 31.75 18.18
C MET A 16 7.06 30.65 17.31
N MET A 17 7.84 29.76 17.90
CA MET A 17 7.99 28.40 17.41
C MET A 17 6.58 27.80 17.45
N GLY A 18 5.85 27.95 16.35
CA GLY A 18 4.79 27.04 16.01
C GLY A 18 5.43 25.68 15.87
N LEU A 19 5.28 24.85 16.89
CA LEU A 19 5.43 23.41 16.73
C LEU A 19 4.36 23.02 15.70
N THR A 20 4.75 22.94 14.44
CA THR A 20 4.04 22.11 13.46
C THR A 20 4.20 20.68 13.97
N ALA A 21 3.23 20.23 14.75
CA ALA A 21 3.02 18.82 14.96
C ALA A 21 2.82 18.21 13.57
N CYS A 22 3.76 17.33 13.18
CA CYS A 22 3.55 16.43 12.06
C CYS A 22 2.20 15.72 12.27
N GLY A 23 1.43 15.62 11.19
CA GLY A 23 0.10 15.06 11.19
C GLY A 23 0.10 13.71 11.90
N GLY A 24 -0.71 13.61 12.96
CA GLY A 24 -1.17 12.29 13.38
C GLY A 24 -1.97 11.74 12.20
N SER A 25 -1.61 10.55 11.73
CA SER A 25 -2.45 9.75 10.84
C SER A 25 -3.87 9.77 11.39
N GLY A 26 -4.75 10.50 10.70
CA GLY A 26 -6.15 10.53 11.09
C GLY A 26 -6.68 9.10 11.04
N SER A 27 -7.52 8.71 12.00
CA SER A 27 -8.21 7.43 11.91
C SER A 27 -8.86 7.31 10.52
N PRO A 28 -8.77 6.14 9.87
CA PRO A 28 -9.21 5.97 8.50
C PRO A 28 -10.69 6.30 8.39
N THR A 29 -11.08 6.94 7.29
CA THR A 29 -12.50 7.22 7.03
C THR A 29 -13.11 6.00 6.36
N LEU A 30 -13.82 5.19 7.14
CA LEU A 30 -14.55 4.04 6.63
C LEU A 30 -15.90 4.45 6.00
N PRO A 31 -16.37 3.75 4.96
CA PRO A 31 -17.72 3.93 4.42
C PRO A 31 -18.79 3.82 5.51
N SER A 32 -19.87 4.60 5.38
CA SER A 32 -20.98 4.54 6.32
C SER A 32 -21.68 3.17 6.26
N GLN A 33 -21.72 2.48 7.39
CA GLN A 33 -22.35 1.17 7.52
C GLN A 33 -23.89 1.29 7.51
N PRO A 34 -24.62 0.26 7.04
CA PRO A 34 -26.07 0.25 7.04
C PRO A 34 -26.61 0.09 8.47
N ALA A 35 -27.90 0.38 8.66
CA ALA A 35 -28.57 0.14 9.94
C ALA A 35 -28.55 -1.37 10.28
N ALA A 36 -28.57 -1.70 11.58
CA ALA A 36 -28.43 -3.08 12.08
C ALA A 36 -29.53 -4.06 11.63
N ASP A 37 -30.60 -3.58 11.00
CA ASP A 37 -31.72 -4.37 10.47
C ASP A 37 -31.71 -4.51 8.94
N GLN A 38 -30.65 -4.01 8.27
CA GLN A 38 -30.49 -4.08 6.83
C GLN A 38 -29.40 -5.08 6.44
N PRO A 39 -29.53 -5.77 5.30
CA PRO A 39 -28.48 -6.65 4.81
C PRO A 39 -27.20 -5.87 4.43
N ARG A 40 -26.05 -6.43 4.79
CA ARG A 40 -24.71 -5.93 4.42
C ARG A 40 -24.23 -6.63 3.14
N LEU A 41 -24.74 -6.19 2.00
CA LEU A 41 -24.50 -6.84 0.69
C LEU A 41 -23.19 -6.40 0.00
N VAL A 42 -22.46 -5.45 0.57
CA VAL A 42 -21.18 -4.96 0.05
C VAL A 42 -20.17 -4.82 1.18
N SER A 43 -18.88 -4.77 0.86
CA SER A 43 -17.85 -4.48 1.85
C SER A 43 -17.83 -2.99 2.22
N TYR A 44 -17.49 -2.72 3.48
CA TYR A 44 -17.30 -1.40 4.07
C TYR A 44 -15.84 -1.21 4.54
N THR A 45 -14.90 -1.90 3.90
CA THR A 45 -13.45 -1.62 4.00
C THR A 45 -13.10 -0.34 3.21
N PRO A 46 -11.92 0.28 3.40
CA PRO A 46 -11.51 1.44 2.61
C PRO A 46 -11.43 1.13 1.11
N ASP A 47 -11.55 2.16 0.27
CA ASP A 47 -11.45 2.01 -1.21
C ASP A 47 -10.02 1.64 -1.69
N SER A 48 -9.02 1.68 -0.80
CA SER A 48 -7.63 1.34 -1.08
C SER A 48 -7.05 0.49 0.05
N TRP A 49 -6.38 -0.60 -0.32
CA TRP A 49 -5.66 -1.50 0.58
C TRP A 49 -4.42 -2.05 -0.15
N CYS A 50 -3.55 -2.66 0.63
CA CYS A 50 -2.31 -3.27 0.18
C CYS A 50 -2.54 -4.73 -0.23
N GLY A 51 -1.81 -5.16 -1.27
CA GLY A 51 -1.82 -6.53 -1.77
C GLY A 51 -3.20 -7.16 -1.98
N ASP A 52 -3.28 -8.46 -1.71
CA ASP A 52 -4.48 -9.28 -1.89
C ASP A 52 -5.31 -9.38 -0.60
N GLN A 53 -6.63 -9.39 -0.75
CA GLN A 53 -7.54 -9.64 0.37
C GLN A 53 -7.62 -11.12 0.69
N THR A 54 -7.68 -11.46 1.97
CA THR A 54 -8.06 -12.81 2.41
C THR A 54 -9.58 -12.88 2.50
N ILE A 55 -10.21 -13.78 1.74
CA ILE A 55 -11.66 -13.96 1.72
C ILE A 55 -12.00 -15.41 2.07
N VAL A 56 -12.84 -15.61 3.07
CA VAL A 56 -13.37 -16.92 3.48
C VAL A 56 -14.89 -16.86 3.61
N ASN A 57 -15.57 -18.00 3.51
CA ASN A 57 -17.02 -18.04 3.69
C ASN A 57 -17.41 -17.76 5.15
N LEU A 58 -18.59 -17.20 5.37
CA LEU A 58 -19.21 -17.09 6.69
C LEU A 58 -20.16 -18.28 6.89
N ILE A 59 -19.76 -19.23 7.73
CA ILE A 59 -20.55 -20.45 7.98
C ILE A 59 -21.49 -20.25 9.17
N ALA A 60 -22.78 -20.11 8.89
CA ALA A 60 -23.85 -20.04 9.88
C ALA A 60 -24.39 -21.43 10.23
N GLY A 61 -24.72 -21.65 11.51
CA GLY A 61 -25.41 -22.87 11.96
C GLY A 61 -24.67 -24.17 11.60
N GLN A 62 -23.34 -24.12 11.49
CA GLN A 62 -22.42 -25.19 11.07
C GLN A 62 -22.48 -25.64 9.61
N ASN A 63 -23.49 -25.23 8.83
CA ASN A 63 -23.75 -25.85 7.52
C ASN A 63 -24.27 -24.89 6.44
N PHE A 64 -24.54 -23.63 6.78
CA PHE A 64 -25.10 -22.66 5.84
C PHE A 64 -24.03 -21.65 5.49
N ASP A 65 -23.85 -21.44 4.20
CA ASP A 65 -23.14 -20.26 3.72
C ASP A 65 -24.06 -19.04 3.90
N ALA A 66 -23.57 -18.05 4.64
CA ALA A 66 -24.28 -16.82 4.94
C ALA A 66 -23.59 -15.60 4.32
N GLY A 67 -22.54 -15.80 3.52
CA GLY A 67 -21.76 -14.74 2.88
C GLY A 67 -20.27 -14.92 3.13
N GLN A 68 -19.55 -13.81 3.33
CA GLN A 68 -18.09 -13.79 3.33
C GLN A 68 -17.52 -12.95 4.48
N VAL A 69 -16.35 -13.38 4.95
CA VAL A 69 -15.46 -12.61 5.83
C VAL A 69 -14.26 -12.16 4.99
N ILE A 70 -13.95 -10.87 5.05
CA ILE A 70 -12.89 -10.24 4.25
C ILE A 70 -11.87 -9.63 5.21
N VAL A 71 -10.58 -9.89 4.96
CA VAL A 71 -9.46 -9.27 5.68
C VAL A 71 -8.55 -8.57 4.67
N SER A 72 -8.20 -7.32 4.98
CA SER A 72 -7.31 -6.47 4.18
C SER A 72 -6.54 -5.53 5.10
N ASN A 73 -5.43 -4.93 4.66
CA ASN A 73 -4.73 -3.89 5.42
C ASN A 73 -4.25 -2.76 4.51
N ASP A 74 -4.11 -1.57 5.06
CA ASP A 74 -3.28 -0.50 4.53
C ASP A 74 -1.97 -0.40 5.35
N GLU A 75 -1.25 0.73 5.24
CA GLU A 75 0.03 0.95 5.94
C GLU A 75 -0.12 0.95 7.46
N ASP A 76 -1.27 1.43 7.96
CA ASP A 76 -1.47 1.75 9.36
C ASP A 76 -2.44 0.79 10.07
N TYR A 77 -3.36 0.18 9.32
CA TYR A 77 -4.49 -0.57 9.86
C TYR A 77 -4.80 -1.85 9.10
N LEU A 78 -5.19 -2.88 9.86
CA LEU A 78 -5.89 -4.07 9.38
C LEU A 78 -7.40 -3.86 9.50
N TYR A 79 -8.13 -4.31 8.49
CA TYR A 79 -9.58 -4.24 8.39
C TYR A 79 -10.15 -5.64 8.29
N VAL A 80 -11.14 -5.92 9.12
CA VAL A 80 -11.94 -7.15 9.06
C VAL A 80 -13.39 -6.75 8.82
N ASP A 81 -14.00 -7.35 7.82
CA ASP A 81 -15.36 -7.05 7.41
C ASP A 81 -16.19 -8.30 7.12
N ILE A 82 -17.50 -8.15 7.20
CA ILE A 82 -18.47 -9.20 6.88
C ILE A 82 -19.46 -8.66 5.85
N VAL A 83 -19.57 -9.40 4.75
CA VAL A 83 -20.62 -9.26 3.75
C VAL A 83 -21.55 -10.46 3.93
N VAL A 84 -22.85 -10.22 4.04
CA VAL A 84 -23.87 -11.28 4.12
C VAL A 84 -24.63 -11.38 2.81
N ASP A 85 -25.00 -12.59 2.42
CA ASP A 85 -25.82 -12.83 1.24
C ASP A 85 -27.30 -12.84 1.61
N ASP A 86 -28.17 -12.41 0.69
CA ASP A 86 -29.62 -12.61 0.84
C ASP A 86 -29.92 -14.12 1.01
N PRO A 87 -30.76 -14.53 1.96
CA PRO A 87 -31.66 -13.73 2.82
C PRO A 87 -31.13 -13.40 4.22
N TRP A 88 -29.81 -13.39 4.44
CA TRP A 88 -29.21 -13.17 5.75
C TRP A 88 -29.02 -11.68 6.09
N VAL A 89 -29.15 -11.37 7.37
CA VAL A 89 -28.77 -10.09 7.98
C VAL A 89 -27.83 -10.33 9.16
N LEU A 90 -26.90 -9.40 9.38
CA LEU A 90 -25.92 -9.47 10.46
C LEU A 90 -26.42 -8.74 11.70
N ILE A 91 -26.46 -9.43 12.83
CA ILE A 91 -27.02 -8.92 14.10
C ILE A 91 -25.93 -8.55 15.10
N ASP A 92 -24.92 -9.39 15.23
CA ASP A 92 -23.79 -9.16 16.14
C ASP A 92 -22.52 -9.75 15.52
N ASN A 93 -21.37 -9.20 15.88
CA ASN A 93 -20.09 -9.65 15.38
C ASN A 93 -18.97 -9.32 16.36
N GLN A 94 -17.99 -10.21 16.44
CA GLN A 94 -16.88 -10.12 17.38
C GLN A 94 -15.64 -10.69 16.68
N VAL A 95 -14.53 -9.96 16.72
CA VAL A 95 -13.30 -10.22 15.96
C VAL A 95 -12.10 -10.26 16.88
N ALA A 96 -11.29 -11.31 16.74
CA ALA A 96 -9.97 -11.40 17.35
C ALA A 96 -8.92 -11.70 16.27
N VAL A 97 -7.77 -11.04 16.38
CA VAL A 97 -6.62 -11.19 15.49
C VAL A 97 -5.36 -11.32 16.35
N ALA A 98 -4.49 -12.27 16.02
CA ALA A 98 -3.20 -12.46 16.69
C ALA A 98 -2.19 -13.12 15.73
N ASP A 99 -0.89 -13.01 16.02
CA ASP A 99 0.21 -13.69 15.32
C ASP A 99 0.39 -15.16 15.75
N SER A 100 -0.46 -15.64 16.65
CA SER A 100 -0.48 -17.01 17.14
C SER A 100 -1.88 -17.40 17.58
N LEU A 101 -2.23 -18.68 17.43
CA LEU A 101 -3.54 -19.18 17.85
C LEU A 101 -3.79 -18.94 19.35
N ASP A 102 -2.77 -19.13 20.19
CA ASP A 102 -2.86 -18.91 21.65
C ASP A 102 -3.06 -17.43 22.03
N GLY A 103 -2.78 -16.49 21.12
CA GLY A 103 -3.06 -15.07 21.29
C GLY A 103 -4.55 -14.73 21.22
N ILE A 104 -5.38 -15.62 20.65
CA ILE A 104 -6.83 -15.43 20.60
C ILE A 104 -7.45 -15.78 21.96
N PRO A 105 -8.35 -14.95 22.53
CA PRO A 105 -9.00 -15.21 23.80
C PRO A 105 -9.71 -16.57 23.85
N GLN A 106 -9.15 -17.50 24.62
CA GLN A 106 -9.63 -18.87 24.74
C GLN A 106 -9.66 -19.36 26.19
N THR A 107 -10.46 -20.38 26.44
CA THR A 107 -10.42 -21.16 27.69
C THR A 107 -9.17 -22.06 27.71
N ARG A 108 -8.80 -22.60 28.88
CA ARG A 108 -7.70 -23.56 29.02
C ARG A 108 -7.83 -24.83 28.16
N ASN A 109 -9.04 -25.14 27.69
CA ASN A 109 -9.31 -26.30 26.84
C ASN A 109 -9.29 -25.96 25.34
N GLY A 110 -8.91 -24.73 24.97
CA GLY A 110 -8.84 -24.27 23.58
C GLY A 110 -10.19 -23.90 22.96
N ASN A 111 -11.23 -23.64 23.77
CA ASN A 111 -12.48 -23.06 23.24
C ASN A 111 -12.35 -21.53 23.19
N PRO A 112 -12.61 -20.86 22.06
CA PRO A 112 -12.62 -19.40 22.00
C PRO A 112 -13.75 -18.81 22.84
N ILE A 113 -13.56 -17.56 23.27
CA ILE A 113 -14.50 -16.81 24.08
C ILE A 113 -14.89 -15.53 23.32
N PRO A 114 -15.88 -15.59 22.40
CA PRO A 114 -16.28 -14.44 21.59
C PRO A 114 -16.44 -13.17 22.44
N GLY A 115 -17.16 -13.22 23.57
CA GLY A 115 -17.41 -12.06 24.43
C GLY A 115 -16.17 -11.43 25.10
N LYS A 116 -14.96 -11.88 24.74
CA LYS A 116 -13.67 -11.29 25.11
C LYS A 116 -12.83 -10.87 23.90
N PHE A 117 -13.37 -10.98 22.70
CA PHE A 117 -12.70 -10.57 21.47
C PHE A 117 -12.59 -9.03 21.46
N PRO A 118 -11.41 -8.49 21.12
CA PRO A 118 -11.10 -7.07 21.31
C PRO A 118 -11.76 -6.14 20.29
N TYR A 119 -12.20 -6.65 19.14
CA TYR A 119 -12.66 -5.82 18.02
C TYR A 119 -14.04 -6.24 17.51
N THR A 120 -14.67 -5.36 16.77
CA THR A 120 -15.84 -5.62 15.91
C THR A 120 -15.51 -5.25 14.47
N ILE A 121 -16.32 -5.68 13.52
CA ILE A 121 -16.15 -5.31 12.12
C ILE A 121 -16.32 -3.81 11.94
N GLY A 122 -15.43 -3.21 11.14
CA GLY A 122 -15.36 -1.76 10.97
C GLY A 122 -14.62 -1.02 12.08
N ASP A 123 -14.07 -1.70 13.07
CA ASP A 123 -12.98 -1.14 13.87
C ASP A 123 -11.68 -1.25 13.06
N PRO A 124 -11.00 -0.14 12.72
CA PRO A 124 -9.66 -0.22 12.17
C PRO A 124 -8.71 -0.75 13.25
N ILE A 125 -8.07 -1.89 13.00
CA ILE A 125 -7.16 -2.54 13.94
C ILE A 125 -5.75 -2.02 13.67
N PRO A 126 -5.07 -1.33 14.62
CA PRO A 126 -3.73 -0.84 14.39
C PRO A 126 -2.78 -1.96 13.96
N LEU A 127 -2.13 -1.79 12.82
CA LEU A 127 -1.26 -2.79 12.21
C LEU A 127 0.11 -2.75 12.91
N ASN A 128 0.26 -3.58 13.94
CA ASN A 128 1.51 -3.68 14.72
C ASN A 128 2.38 -4.89 14.30
N TRP A 129 1.99 -5.56 13.23
CA TRP A 129 2.69 -6.73 12.69
C TRP A 129 3.43 -6.35 11.42
N GLU A 130 4.62 -6.91 11.24
CA GLU A 130 5.42 -6.68 10.04
C GLU A 130 4.75 -7.29 8.81
N CYS A 131 5.07 -6.77 7.61
CA CYS A 131 4.60 -7.39 6.38
C CYS A 131 4.98 -8.89 6.34
N GLY A 132 4.08 -9.71 5.79
CA GLY A 132 4.30 -11.13 5.58
C GLY A 132 4.04 -11.95 6.83
N THR A 133 3.74 -11.31 7.97
CA THR A 133 3.31 -12.00 9.18
C THR A 133 2.02 -12.76 8.92
N GLU A 134 2.02 -14.05 9.22
CA GLU A 134 0.81 -14.87 9.24
C GLU A 134 0.02 -14.59 10.51
N LEU A 135 -1.25 -14.21 10.34
CA LEU A 135 -2.19 -13.89 11.41
C LEU A 135 -3.28 -14.95 11.51
N TYR A 136 -3.64 -15.27 12.75
CA TYR A 136 -4.77 -16.08 13.13
C TYR A 136 -5.96 -15.15 13.38
N VAL A 137 -7.01 -15.32 12.58
CA VAL A 137 -8.21 -14.48 12.62
C VAL A 137 -9.41 -15.33 13.04
N ALA A 138 -10.14 -14.85 14.05
CA ALA A 138 -11.37 -15.46 14.53
C ALA A 138 -12.50 -14.44 14.46
N VAL A 139 -13.45 -14.71 13.57
CA VAL A 139 -14.66 -13.88 13.39
C VAL A 139 -15.86 -14.69 13.82
N HIS A 140 -16.50 -14.27 14.90
CA HIS A 140 -17.77 -14.82 15.38
C HIS A 140 -18.89 -13.86 14.99
N ALA A 141 -19.97 -14.38 14.43
CA ALA A 141 -21.14 -13.60 14.04
C ALA A 141 -22.43 -14.18 14.62
N VAL A 142 -23.45 -13.34 14.73
CA VAL A 142 -24.85 -13.75 14.88
C VAL A 142 -25.58 -13.23 13.66
N VAL A 143 -26.24 -14.13 12.93
CA VAL A 143 -26.98 -13.82 11.71
C VAL A 143 -28.43 -14.26 11.81
N GLN A 144 -29.30 -13.56 11.10
CA GLN A 144 -30.71 -13.90 10.97
C GLN A 144 -31.09 -14.10 9.51
N MET A 145 -31.86 -15.14 9.22
CA MET A 145 -32.47 -15.35 7.91
C MET A 145 -33.87 -14.76 7.94
N LEU A 146 -34.17 -13.89 6.97
CA LEU A 146 -35.47 -13.25 6.82
C LEU A 146 -36.29 -13.91 5.71
N ASP A 147 -37.62 -13.89 5.82
CA ASP A 147 -38.51 -14.26 4.71
C ASP A 147 -38.76 -13.06 3.77
N GLU A 148 -39.56 -13.28 2.72
CA GLU A 148 -39.96 -12.22 1.76
C GLU A 148 -40.72 -11.05 2.42
N ASN A 149 -41.28 -11.23 3.62
CA ASN A 149 -41.99 -10.22 4.39
C ASN A 149 -41.10 -9.53 5.44
N GLY A 150 -39.82 -9.92 5.54
CA GLY A 150 -38.88 -9.44 6.55
C GLY A 150 -39.04 -10.10 7.93
N GLU A 151 -39.77 -11.21 8.03
CA GLU A 151 -39.93 -11.96 9.28
C GLU A 151 -38.75 -12.91 9.51
N ILE A 152 -38.28 -13.00 10.76
CA ILE A 152 -37.13 -13.84 11.13
C ILE A 152 -37.55 -15.32 11.08
N ILE A 153 -37.02 -16.04 10.09
CA ILE A 153 -37.19 -17.50 9.98
C ILE A 153 -36.22 -18.23 10.93
N ARG A 154 -35.02 -17.66 11.11
CA ARG A 154 -33.93 -18.31 11.84
C ARG A 154 -32.95 -17.32 12.42
N THR A 155 -32.35 -17.68 13.55
CA THR A 155 -31.17 -17.03 14.11
C THR A 155 -30.10 -18.08 14.33
N ASP A 156 -28.91 -17.87 13.78
CA ASP A 156 -27.77 -18.75 13.94
C ASP A 156 -26.53 -17.94 14.36
N THR A 157 -25.62 -18.59 15.09
CA THR A 157 -24.24 -18.10 15.19
C THR A 157 -23.46 -18.53 13.96
N GLY A 158 -22.42 -17.80 13.59
CA GLY A 158 -21.55 -18.11 12.47
C GLY A 158 -20.07 -17.89 12.77
N TRP A 159 -19.21 -18.51 11.97
CA TRP A 159 -17.76 -18.33 12.02
C TRP A 159 -17.19 -18.18 10.60
N GLY A 160 -16.15 -17.36 10.45
CA GLY A 160 -15.32 -17.40 9.24
C GLY A 160 -14.76 -18.80 9.02
N GLU A 161 -14.88 -19.32 7.79
CA GLU A 161 -14.54 -20.69 7.46
C GLU A 161 -13.04 -20.96 7.62
N GLY A 162 -12.71 -22.09 8.26
CA GLY A 162 -11.33 -22.53 8.41
C GLY A 162 -11.21 -23.71 9.37
N PRO A 163 -9.98 -24.04 9.83
CA PRO A 163 -9.78 -25.07 10.85
C PRO A 163 -10.52 -24.75 12.15
N ARG A 164 -10.92 -25.82 12.87
CA ARG A 164 -11.51 -25.69 14.20
C ARG A 164 -10.43 -25.40 15.25
N PHE A 165 -10.77 -24.58 16.24
CA PHE A 165 -9.93 -24.38 17.42
C PHE A 165 -9.65 -25.68 18.19
N ASN A 166 -10.61 -26.60 18.20
CA ASN A 166 -10.46 -27.94 18.78
C ASN A 166 -11.51 -28.91 18.21
N ASN A 167 -11.39 -30.19 18.58
CA ASN A 167 -12.27 -31.25 18.07
C ASN A 167 -13.61 -31.38 18.80
N LYS A 168 -13.88 -30.59 19.85
CA LYS A 168 -15.10 -30.67 20.68
C LYS A 168 -16.16 -29.65 20.29
N GLN A 169 -15.74 -28.50 19.78
CA GLN A 169 -16.63 -27.44 19.31
C GLN A 169 -16.39 -27.15 17.83
N TRP A 170 -17.30 -26.39 17.23
CA TRP A 170 -17.26 -26.07 15.81
C TRP A 170 -16.75 -24.65 15.53
N ALA A 171 -16.27 -23.94 16.56
CA ALA A 171 -15.66 -22.63 16.39
C ALA A 171 -14.40 -22.74 15.52
N MET A 172 -14.28 -21.83 14.56
CA MET A 172 -13.23 -21.84 13.54
C MET A 172 -12.38 -20.57 13.63
N TYR A 173 -11.16 -20.69 13.15
CA TYR A 173 -10.30 -19.57 12.79
C TYR A 173 -9.80 -19.78 11.37
N PHE A 174 -9.27 -18.75 10.76
CA PHE A 174 -8.56 -18.85 9.49
C PHE A 174 -7.26 -18.06 9.56
N MET A 175 -6.41 -18.27 8.56
CA MET A 175 -5.13 -17.57 8.45
C MET A 175 -5.26 -16.46 7.41
N SER A 176 -4.67 -15.32 7.71
CA SER A 176 -4.50 -14.21 6.77
C SER A 176 -3.05 -13.74 6.84
N THR A 177 -2.48 -13.28 5.74
CA THR A 177 -1.11 -12.75 5.73
C THR A 177 -1.17 -11.23 5.65
N VAL A 178 -0.42 -10.53 6.50
CA VAL A 178 -0.27 -9.07 6.41
C VAL A 178 0.30 -8.72 5.04
N GLN A 179 -0.45 -7.95 4.27
CA GLN A 179 -0.04 -7.53 2.94
C GLN A 179 0.98 -6.42 3.04
N CYS A 180 2.00 -6.50 2.19
CA CYS A 180 3.02 -5.48 2.07
C CYS A 180 2.41 -4.24 1.44
N CYS A 181 2.41 -3.15 2.19
CA CYS A 181 2.16 -1.85 1.60
C CYS A 181 3.44 -1.35 0.94
N PRO A 182 3.38 -0.91 -0.33
CA PRO A 182 4.44 -0.06 -0.84
C PRO A 182 4.45 1.17 0.06
N LYS A 183 5.49 1.31 0.87
CA LYS A 183 5.64 2.46 1.75
C LYS A 183 5.63 3.73 0.90
N ASP A 184 4.87 4.73 1.34
CA ASP A 184 4.81 6.01 0.68
C ASP A 184 6.22 6.58 0.46
N ILE A 185 6.66 6.63 -0.81
CA ILE A 185 7.91 7.34 -1.14
C ILE A 185 7.67 8.83 -0.90
N LEU A 186 8.24 9.35 0.17
CA LEU A 186 8.21 10.76 0.46
C LEU A 186 9.23 11.48 -0.43
N LEU A 187 8.71 12.12 -1.48
CA LEU A 187 9.50 12.90 -2.43
C LEU A 187 9.32 14.40 -2.18
N PRO A 188 10.36 15.23 -2.40
CA PRO A 188 10.22 16.68 -2.40
C PRO A 188 9.18 17.16 -3.41
N ASP A 189 8.33 18.10 -3.00
CA ASP A 189 7.35 18.77 -3.88
C ASP A 189 7.96 19.95 -4.67
N VAL A 190 9.28 20.13 -4.56
CA VAL A 190 10.07 21.16 -5.24
C VAL A 190 11.22 20.54 -6.04
N PRO A 191 11.65 21.16 -7.15
CA PRO A 191 12.72 20.60 -7.98
C PRO A 191 14.03 20.46 -7.22
N VAL A 192 14.70 19.32 -7.45
CA VAL A 192 16.05 19.03 -6.93
C VAL A 192 17.08 19.19 -8.03
N GLY A 193 18.34 19.40 -7.65
CA GLY A 193 19.47 19.32 -8.55
C GLY A 193 19.67 17.89 -9.07
N TYR A 194 19.92 17.76 -10.37
CA TYR A 194 20.04 16.48 -11.05
C TYR A 194 21.17 16.47 -12.07
N SER A 195 21.99 15.42 -12.07
CA SER A 195 22.96 15.15 -13.12
C SER A 195 23.10 13.66 -13.36
N ILE A 196 23.66 13.29 -14.51
CA ILE A 196 23.89 11.89 -14.88
C ILE A 196 25.30 11.69 -15.41
N VAL A 197 25.81 10.48 -15.27
CA VAL A 197 26.99 9.95 -15.97
C VAL A 197 26.71 8.51 -16.42
N PRO A 198 27.46 7.95 -17.39
CA PRO A 198 27.33 6.53 -17.72
C PRO A 198 27.57 5.65 -16.48
N GLY A 199 26.69 4.68 -16.26
CA GLY A 199 26.78 3.76 -15.12
C GLY A 199 27.56 2.50 -15.44
N THR A 200 27.93 1.75 -14.39
CA THR A 200 28.54 0.42 -14.50
C THR A 200 27.64 -0.70 -13.98
N GLU A 201 26.81 -0.40 -12.97
CA GLU A 201 25.84 -1.33 -12.38
C GLU A 201 24.42 -1.11 -12.93
N SER A 202 24.18 0.10 -13.43
CA SER A 202 22.96 0.55 -14.11
C SER A 202 23.34 1.25 -15.41
N TYR A 203 22.36 1.61 -16.25
CA TYR A 203 22.67 2.26 -17.53
C TYR A 203 23.27 3.66 -17.34
N ILE A 204 22.77 4.39 -16.34
CA ILE A 204 23.31 5.68 -15.89
C ILE A 204 23.50 5.67 -14.38
N THR A 205 24.51 6.37 -13.89
CA THR A 205 24.56 6.77 -12.48
C THR A 205 23.98 8.17 -12.39
N SER A 206 22.93 8.30 -11.60
CA SER A 206 22.21 9.54 -11.38
C SER A 206 22.66 10.18 -10.08
N THR A 207 22.86 11.49 -10.06
CA THR A 207 23.21 12.22 -8.84
C THR A 207 22.11 13.21 -8.52
N LEU A 208 21.55 13.10 -7.31
CA LEU A 208 20.68 14.12 -6.71
C LEU A 208 21.53 15.05 -5.85
N PHE A 209 21.25 16.35 -5.92
CA PHE A 209 21.86 17.36 -5.05
C PHE A 209 20.87 18.50 -4.80
N ASP A 210 21.13 19.32 -3.78
CA ASP A 210 20.19 20.36 -3.34
C ASP A 210 18.80 19.79 -2.98
N VAL A 211 18.74 18.54 -2.48
CA VAL A 211 17.52 17.95 -1.92
C VAL A 211 17.16 18.72 -0.63
N PRO A 212 15.92 19.25 -0.51
CA PRO A 212 15.52 19.99 0.68
C PRO A 212 15.63 19.14 1.95
N ALA A 213 15.95 19.78 3.08
CA ALA A 213 15.94 19.10 4.36
C ALA A 213 14.51 18.66 4.71
N GLY A 214 14.35 17.40 5.09
CA GLY A 214 13.08 16.78 5.45
C GLY A 214 13.24 15.27 5.60
N ASP A 215 12.16 14.60 6.00
CA ASP A 215 12.10 13.14 6.11
C ASP A 215 11.75 12.52 4.75
N TYR A 216 12.52 12.88 3.72
CA TYR A 216 12.35 12.34 2.36
C TYR A 216 13.05 10.99 2.20
N THR A 217 12.48 10.12 1.37
CA THR A 217 13.09 8.82 1.03
C THR A 217 14.35 8.98 0.18
N VAL A 218 14.49 10.11 -0.52
CA VAL A 218 15.66 10.46 -1.34
C VAL A 218 16.59 11.44 -0.61
N TRP A 219 17.87 11.45 -0.97
CA TRP A 219 18.91 12.28 -0.39
C TRP A 219 19.96 12.69 -1.44
N ASP A 220 20.77 13.69 -1.09
CA ASP A 220 21.93 14.12 -1.87
C ASP A 220 22.94 12.99 -2.04
N GLY A 221 23.13 12.48 -3.25
CA GLY A 221 23.99 11.33 -3.47
C GLY A 221 23.82 10.69 -4.85
N GLU A 222 24.52 9.58 -5.03
CA GLU A 222 24.46 8.77 -6.24
C GLU A 222 23.40 7.68 -6.11
N TRP A 223 22.70 7.45 -7.22
CA TRP A 223 21.59 6.53 -7.36
C TRP A 223 21.79 5.71 -8.63
N LEU A 224 21.43 4.43 -8.57
CA LEU A 224 21.33 3.60 -9.78
C LEU A 224 20.18 4.15 -10.64
N GLY A 225 20.45 4.37 -11.92
CA GLY A 225 19.52 5.01 -12.82
C GLY A 225 19.44 4.38 -14.20
N TRP A 226 18.31 4.63 -14.85
CA TRP A 226 17.93 4.04 -16.13
C TRP A 226 17.25 5.06 -17.03
N CYS A 227 17.31 4.80 -18.33
CA CYS A 227 16.62 5.60 -19.34
C CYS A 227 15.23 5.03 -19.66
N ALA A 228 14.25 5.90 -19.87
CA ALA A 228 12.86 5.53 -20.18
C ALA A 228 12.28 6.31 -21.38
N ASP A 229 13.14 6.88 -22.20
CA ASP A 229 12.76 7.69 -23.38
C ASP A 229 13.93 7.78 -24.35
N LYS A 230 14.09 6.73 -25.16
CA LYS A 230 15.26 6.55 -26.04
C LYS A 230 15.40 7.64 -27.08
N TYR A 231 14.29 8.23 -27.53
CA TYR A 231 14.28 9.18 -28.64
C TYR A 231 14.58 10.62 -28.22
N HIS A 232 14.67 10.91 -26.92
CA HIS A 232 15.15 12.16 -26.39
C HIS A 232 16.56 12.04 -25.81
N TYR A 233 17.21 13.18 -25.57
CA TYR A 233 18.59 13.22 -25.10
C TYR A 233 18.70 13.94 -23.76
N ILE A 234 19.50 13.37 -22.88
CA ILE A 234 20.05 14.01 -21.69
C ILE A 234 21.59 13.94 -21.83
N TYR A 235 22.28 15.03 -21.54
CA TYR A 235 23.71 15.19 -21.83
C TYR A 235 24.51 15.20 -20.54
N TYR A 236 25.74 14.67 -20.61
CA TYR A 236 26.74 14.80 -19.56
C TYR A 236 28.07 15.35 -20.12
N PRO A 237 28.87 16.09 -19.33
CA PRO A 237 28.54 16.59 -17.99
C PRO A 237 27.64 17.83 -18.08
N LYS A 238 26.42 17.75 -17.54
CA LYS A 238 25.50 18.89 -17.44
C LYS A 238 24.61 18.72 -16.21
N ASN A 239 24.40 19.82 -15.49
CA ASN A 239 23.47 19.89 -14.38
C ASN A 239 22.10 20.34 -14.87
N TYR A 240 21.08 19.74 -14.29
CA TYR A 240 19.66 19.95 -14.53
C TYR A 240 18.96 20.19 -13.20
N THR A 241 17.69 20.59 -13.31
CA THR A 241 16.73 20.52 -12.21
C THR A 241 15.68 19.48 -12.59
N ALA A 242 15.35 18.56 -11.68
CA ALA A 242 14.36 17.53 -11.91
C ALA A 242 13.25 17.61 -10.86
N MET A 243 12.01 17.37 -11.30
CA MET A 243 10.92 17.01 -10.41
C MET A 243 10.86 15.49 -10.27
N LEU A 244 10.64 15.02 -9.05
CA LEU A 244 10.64 13.59 -8.75
C LEU A 244 9.21 13.07 -8.67
N TYR A 245 8.94 11.93 -9.31
CA TYR A 245 7.63 11.29 -9.27
C TYR A 245 7.77 9.79 -8.99
N SER A 246 7.07 9.31 -7.97
CA SER A 246 6.97 7.87 -7.69
C SER A 246 6.08 7.20 -8.72
N THR A 247 6.53 6.07 -9.27
CA THR A 247 5.69 5.22 -10.13
C THR A 247 4.55 4.54 -9.37
N GLY A 248 4.59 4.54 -8.03
CA GLY A 248 3.46 4.12 -7.19
C GLY A 248 2.33 5.14 -7.13
N SER A 249 2.56 6.38 -7.58
CA SER A 249 1.58 7.48 -7.55
C SER A 249 1.41 8.13 -8.93
N PRO A 250 1.03 7.37 -9.98
CA PRO A 250 0.96 7.89 -11.35
C PRO A 250 -0.04 9.03 -11.55
N HIS A 251 -1.02 9.16 -10.65
CA HIS A 251 -1.98 10.28 -10.63
C HIS A 251 -1.33 11.65 -10.36
N LEU A 252 -0.08 11.69 -9.87
CA LEU A 252 0.70 12.91 -9.65
C LEU A 252 1.56 13.30 -10.85
N PHE A 253 1.63 12.47 -11.90
CA PHE A 253 2.46 12.73 -13.06
C PHE A 253 2.05 14.02 -13.78
N PRO A 254 3.01 14.77 -14.34
CA PRO A 254 2.69 15.87 -15.22
C PRO A 254 2.03 15.33 -16.48
N ASN A 255 1.25 16.19 -17.17
CA ASN A 255 0.59 15.83 -18.41
C ASN A 255 1.61 15.66 -19.56
N ASP A 256 2.22 14.48 -19.63
CA ASP A 256 3.24 14.10 -20.60
C ASP A 256 3.05 12.62 -20.96
N SER A 257 2.65 12.33 -22.20
CA SER A 257 2.31 10.96 -22.62
C SER A 257 3.49 9.99 -22.58
N ARG A 258 4.73 10.48 -22.51
CA ARG A 258 5.92 9.64 -22.39
C ARG A 258 6.01 8.97 -21.01
N LEU A 259 5.24 9.44 -20.03
CA LEU A 259 5.13 8.84 -18.69
C LEU A 259 4.03 7.76 -18.62
N ASP A 260 3.21 7.60 -19.67
CA ASP A 260 2.19 6.56 -19.78
C ASP A 260 2.84 5.24 -20.20
N GLN A 261 3.55 4.63 -19.26
CA GLN A 261 4.33 3.42 -19.44
C GLN A 261 3.81 2.31 -18.52
N PRO A 262 4.02 1.02 -18.85
CA PRO A 262 3.66 -0.10 -17.98
C PRO A 262 4.63 -0.18 -16.79
N TRP A 263 4.50 0.77 -15.86
CA TRP A 263 5.40 0.91 -14.71
C TRP A 263 5.35 -0.27 -13.75
N ASP A 264 4.24 -0.99 -13.70
CA ASP A 264 4.13 -2.27 -12.99
C ASP A 264 5.14 -3.31 -13.51
N LYS A 265 5.22 -3.47 -14.83
CA LYS A 265 6.18 -4.38 -15.49
C LYS A 265 7.62 -3.87 -15.41
N ILE A 266 7.83 -2.56 -15.53
CA ILE A 266 9.16 -1.95 -15.35
C ILE A 266 9.65 -2.17 -13.91
N ASN A 267 8.78 -1.97 -12.92
CA ASN A 267 9.10 -2.26 -11.52
C ASN A 267 9.35 -3.75 -11.29
N TYR A 268 8.62 -4.65 -11.95
CA TYR A 268 8.91 -6.09 -11.88
C TYR A 268 10.34 -6.39 -12.36
N ILE A 269 10.73 -5.89 -13.52
CA ILE A 269 12.09 -6.07 -14.07
C ILE A 269 13.13 -5.49 -13.10
N LEU A 270 12.86 -4.33 -12.49
CA LEU A 270 13.77 -3.68 -11.55
C LEU A 270 14.13 -4.57 -10.36
N ASN A 271 13.23 -5.46 -9.97
CA ASN A 271 13.35 -6.39 -8.85
C ASN A 271 13.79 -7.80 -9.26
N HIS A 272 13.79 -8.11 -10.56
CA HIS A 272 14.15 -9.41 -11.11
C HIS A 272 15.31 -9.31 -12.11
N LYS A 273 16.17 -8.29 -11.95
CA LYS A 273 17.29 -7.99 -12.85
C LYS A 273 18.19 -9.20 -13.08
N LYS A 274 18.48 -9.51 -14.35
CA LYS A 274 19.46 -10.51 -14.77
C LYS A 274 20.26 -10.03 -15.99
N GLY A 275 21.49 -10.52 -16.12
CA GLY A 275 22.39 -10.13 -17.21
C GLY A 275 23.13 -8.83 -16.94
N THR A 276 23.49 -8.12 -18.02
CA THR A 276 24.22 -6.85 -17.96
C THR A 276 23.27 -5.66 -17.88
N ALA A 277 23.81 -4.48 -17.53
CA ALA A 277 23.04 -3.23 -17.59
C ALA A 277 22.49 -2.94 -19.01
N GLU A 278 23.18 -3.39 -20.07
CA GLU A 278 22.68 -3.26 -21.44
C GLU A 278 21.48 -4.17 -21.70
N ASP A 279 21.50 -5.40 -21.18
CA ASP A 279 20.37 -6.33 -21.29
C ASP A 279 19.12 -5.77 -20.60
N ILE A 280 19.30 -5.28 -19.37
CA ILE A 280 18.23 -4.70 -18.56
C ILE A 280 17.69 -3.40 -19.21
N GLN A 281 18.57 -2.51 -19.67
CA GLN A 281 18.15 -1.29 -20.36
C GLN A 281 17.39 -1.60 -21.66
N SER A 282 17.78 -2.64 -22.38
CA SER A 282 17.06 -3.07 -23.59
C SER A 282 15.64 -3.54 -23.28
N ALA A 283 15.43 -4.15 -22.11
CA ALA A 283 14.11 -4.57 -21.65
C ALA A 283 13.23 -3.36 -21.27
N PHE A 284 13.80 -2.34 -20.63
CA PHE A 284 13.07 -1.09 -20.39
C PHE A 284 12.67 -0.39 -21.70
N TRP A 285 13.58 -0.30 -22.67
CA TRP A 285 13.27 0.32 -23.97
C TRP A 285 12.28 -0.45 -24.82
N TYR A 286 12.11 -1.76 -24.60
CA TYR A 286 11.00 -2.49 -25.20
C TYR A 286 9.65 -1.91 -24.75
N TYR A 287 9.48 -1.71 -23.43
CA TYR A 287 8.25 -1.14 -22.89
C TYR A 287 8.08 0.33 -23.21
N THR A 288 9.16 1.12 -23.12
CA THR A 288 9.05 2.59 -23.25
C THR A 288 9.04 3.08 -24.69
N ASP A 289 9.71 2.37 -25.60
CA ASP A 289 9.99 2.84 -26.95
C ASP A 289 9.69 1.79 -28.04
N GLY A 290 9.29 0.56 -27.67
CA GLY A 290 9.01 -0.53 -28.62
C GLY A 290 10.27 -1.10 -29.29
N GLU A 291 11.42 -0.97 -28.62
CA GLU A 291 12.71 -1.41 -29.14
C GLU A 291 12.87 -2.93 -29.13
N THR A 292 13.73 -3.45 -30.01
CA THR A 292 14.06 -4.89 -29.99
C THR A 292 15.03 -5.18 -28.84
N PRO A 293 14.67 -6.03 -27.87
CA PRO A 293 15.53 -6.33 -26.73
C PRO A 293 16.65 -7.30 -27.10
N THR A 294 17.66 -7.42 -26.23
CA THR A 294 18.63 -8.53 -26.30
C THR A 294 17.95 -9.87 -25.95
N PRO A 295 18.58 -11.03 -26.18
CA PRO A 295 18.00 -12.31 -25.74
C PRO A 295 17.71 -12.36 -24.24
N ILE A 296 18.61 -11.85 -23.39
CA ILE A 296 18.38 -11.79 -21.93
C ILE A 296 17.29 -10.77 -21.60
N GLY A 297 17.27 -9.62 -22.29
CA GLY A 297 16.20 -8.64 -22.17
C GLY A 297 14.84 -9.23 -22.53
N GLN A 298 14.76 -10.07 -23.57
CA GLN A 298 13.53 -10.76 -23.94
C GLN A 298 13.04 -11.70 -22.83
N GLU A 299 13.94 -12.45 -22.19
CA GLU A 299 13.52 -13.30 -21.07
C GLU A 299 13.01 -12.48 -19.87
N LEU A 300 13.59 -11.30 -19.60
CA LEU A 300 13.07 -10.38 -18.57
C LEU A 300 11.66 -9.88 -18.91
N ILE A 301 11.43 -9.54 -20.18
CA ILE A 301 10.12 -9.10 -20.69
C ILE A 301 9.10 -10.23 -20.59
N ASP A 302 9.47 -11.45 -20.97
CA ASP A 302 8.55 -12.60 -20.92
C ASP A 302 8.09 -12.86 -19.47
N GLU A 303 9.01 -12.80 -18.50
CA GLU A 303 8.67 -12.92 -17.07
C GLU A 303 7.80 -11.74 -16.59
N ALA A 304 8.10 -10.51 -17.00
CA ALA A 304 7.32 -9.33 -16.61
C ALA A 304 5.94 -9.30 -17.28
N ASP A 305 5.78 -9.85 -18.48
CA ASP A 305 4.48 -10.00 -19.14
C ASP A 305 3.63 -11.09 -18.47
N GLU A 306 4.26 -12.13 -17.93
CA GLU A 306 3.58 -13.22 -17.21
C GLU A 306 3.20 -12.85 -15.78
N PHE A 307 4.10 -12.16 -15.04
CA PHE A 307 3.99 -11.95 -13.59
C PHE A 307 3.97 -10.48 -13.16
N GLY A 308 4.30 -9.54 -14.05
CA GLY A 308 4.48 -8.13 -13.72
C GLY A 308 3.21 -7.27 -13.80
N VAL A 309 2.09 -7.81 -14.29
CA VAL A 309 0.82 -7.05 -14.38
C VAL A 309 0.30 -6.74 -12.97
N GLY A 310 0.15 -5.45 -12.67
CA GLY A 310 -0.27 -4.98 -11.35
C GLY A 310 0.80 -5.11 -10.26
N TYR A 311 2.03 -5.47 -10.63
CA TYR A 311 3.14 -5.59 -9.69
C TYR A 311 3.42 -4.24 -9.01
N LYS A 312 3.52 -4.29 -7.68
CA LYS A 312 3.86 -3.16 -6.82
C LYS A 312 5.03 -3.60 -5.93
N PRO A 313 6.17 -2.90 -5.96
CA PRO A 313 7.29 -3.22 -5.09
C PRO A 313 6.89 -3.25 -3.62
N GLY A 314 7.21 -4.34 -2.93
CA GLY A 314 7.08 -4.47 -1.49
C GLY A 314 8.32 -4.01 -0.72
N PRO A 315 8.33 -4.16 0.61
CA PRO A 315 9.52 -3.99 1.45
C PRO A 315 10.70 -4.83 0.97
N GLY A 316 11.86 -4.19 0.81
CA GLY A 316 13.09 -4.82 0.32
C GLY A 316 13.16 -4.96 -1.20
N GLU A 317 12.16 -4.44 -1.92
CA GLU A 317 12.14 -4.28 -3.37
C GLU A 317 12.32 -2.80 -3.74
N TRP A 318 12.72 -2.52 -4.97
CA TRP A 318 12.98 -1.17 -5.46
C TRP A 318 11.81 -0.69 -6.32
N ILE A 319 11.47 0.59 -6.17
CA ILE A 319 10.48 1.28 -6.98
C ILE A 319 11.14 2.36 -7.83
N ALA A 320 10.68 2.48 -9.08
CA ALA A 320 11.17 3.50 -9.98
C ALA A 320 10.67 4.88 -9.53
N VAL A 321 11.61 5.80 -9.29
CA VAL A 321 11.33 7.24 -9.09
C VAL A 321 11.82 8.01 -10.32
N ILE A 322 10.87 8.60 -11.03
CA ILE A 322 11.12 9.33 -12.28
C ILE A 322 11.79 10.66 -11.95
N CYS A 323 12.92 10.92 -12.61
CA CYS A 323 13.63 12.20 -12.59
C CYS A 323 13.19 13.04 -13.81
N TYR A 324 12.10 13.80 -13.67
CA TYR A 324 11.51 14.58 -14.75
C TYR A 324 12.14 15.96 -14.87
N VAL A 325 13.02 16.14 -15.86
CA VAL A 325 13.67 17.43 -16.16
C VAL A 325 12.78 18.36 -16.99
N GLY A 326 11.95 17.78 -17.87
CA GLY A 326 11.03 18.55 -18.72
C GLY A 326 10.62 17.83 -20.02
N PRO A 327 9.78 18.48 -20.84
CA PRO A 327 9.10 17.85 -21.99
C PRO A 327 10.01 17.49 -23.17
N ASN A 328 11.23 18.03 -23.23
CA ASN A 328 12.18 17.84 -24.35
C ASN A 328 13.49 17.16 -23.92
N VAL A 329 13.54 16.64 -22.69
CA VAL A 329 14.70 15.93 -22.13
C VAL A 329 14.28 14.49 -21.90
N GLN A 330 15.22 13.57 -22.12
CA GLN A 330 15.01 12.14 -21.87
C GLN A 330 14.54 11.90 -20.45
N ILE A 331 13.45 11.15 -20.34
CA ILE A 331 12.96 10.62 -19.07
C ILE A 331 13.97 9.61 -18.56
N THR A 332 14.32 9.78 -17.29
CA THR A 332 15.17 8.87 -16.56
C THR A 332 14.49 8.55 -15.25
N PHE A 333 14.83 7.43 -14.64
CA PHE A 333 14.37 7.07 -13.31
C PHE A 333 15.50 6.47 -12.50
N ILE A 334 15.37 6.56 -11.18
CA ILE A 334 16.29 5.98 -10.21
C ILE A 334 15.61 4.86 -9.42
N GLU A 335 16.43 3.96 -8.88
CA GLU A 335 15.99 2.89 -7.98
C GLU A 335 15.89 3.43 -6.55
N VAL A 336 14.70 3.44 -5.96
CA VAL A 336 14.47 3.89 -4.58
C VAL A 336 13.86 2.75 -3.77
N ASP A 337 14.36 2.55 -2.56
CA ASP A 337 13.76 1.64 -1.57
C ASP A 337 12.52 2.35 -0.98
N PRO A 338 11.29 1.85 -1.20
CA PRO A 338 10.06 2.52 -0.80
C PRO A 338 9.95 2.76 0.71
#